data_AF-A0A0C3GKK0-F1
#
_entry.id   AF-A0A0C3GKK0-F1
#
_cell.length_a   1.000
_cell.length_b   1.000
_cell.length_c   1.000
_cell.angle_alpha   90.00
_cell.angle_beta   90.00
_cell.angle_gamma   90.00
#
_symmetry.space_group_name_H-M   'P 1'
#
loop_
_entity.id
_entity.type
_entity.pdbx_description
1 polymer ?
#
loop_
_entity_poly.entity_id
_entity_poly.type
_entity_poly.pdbx_seq_one_letter_code
_entity_poly.pdbx_strand_id
1 'polypeptide(L)'
;MIAITHQNEIHTEMKAIMLMGSDNYLSSHPSKVVNWYMLRSTLLSNYEELRSVDTQLLRFPEMAVLRDYSIRGHELEGINLFDFILNTYEAGRNKSNSTNTVFVHYLPGTGKGTKGRVVRPSRQEIVPEMLGGWPPALDSCEDREMYEASMLLLFNPWQNLKELKNGHNSFGKAFAEFEGIMSSEVREKIDHIQSYYECEGGNQERIIDGNSFYDEL
;
A
#
# COMPACT_ATOMS: atom_id res chain seq x y z
N MET A 1 -44.25 11.79 11.99
CA MET A 1 -43.27 10.94 12.67
C MET A 1 -42.35 10.41 11.58
N ILE A 2 -41.17 11.01 11.43
CA ILE A 2 -40.26 10.77 10.31
C ILE A 2 -39.38 9.56 10.67
N ALA A 3 -39.54 8.46 9.94
CA ALA A 3 -38.60 7.35 9.98
C ALA A 3 -37.43 7.70 9.04
N ILE A 4 -36.24 7.89 9.60
CA ILE A 4 -34.99 7.99 8.84
C ILE A 4 -34.49 6.57 8.63
N THR A 5 -34.75 6.00 7.45
CA THR A 5 -34.03 4.82 6.96
C THR A 5 -32.64 5.27 6.51
N HIS A 6 -31.63 5.02 7.34
CA HIS A 6 -30.23 5.12 6.94
C HIS A 6 -29.91 3.93 6.01
N GLN A 7 -30.00 4.16 4.70
CA GLN A 7 -29.31 3.34 3.71
C GLN A 7 -27.82 3.65 3.83
N ASN A 8 -27.11 2.89 4.68
CA ASN A 8 -25.66 2.76 4.53
C ASN A 8 -25.41 1.71 3.44
N GLU A 9 -25.62 2.12 2.19
CA GLU A 9 -25.15 1.37 1.03
C GLU A 9 -23.62 1.53 0.96
N ILE A 10 -22.92 0.58 1.56
CA ILE A 10 -21.52 0.32 1.25
C ILE A 10 -21.46 0.05 -0.27
N HIS A 11 -20.69 0.88 -0.98
CA HIS A 11 -20.49 0.78 -2.42
C HIS A 11 -20.14 -0.67 -2.79
N THR A 12 -20.95 -1.23 -3.69
CA THR A 12 -20.95 -2.65 -4.10
C THR A 12 -19.59 -3.14 -4.63
N GLU A 13 -18.69 -2.23 -5.02
CA GLU A 13 -17.39 -2.52 -5.60
C GLU A 13 -16.33 -2.90 -4.54
N MET A 14 -16.38 -2.32 -3.33
CA MET A 14 -15.46 -2.70 -2.24
C MET A 14 -15.80 -4.06 -1.64
N LYS A 15 -17.08 -4.42 -1.63
CA LYS A 15 -17.55 -5.76 -1.21
C LYS A 15 -17.03 -6.86 -2.14
N ALA A 16 -16.73 -6.56 -3.40
CA ALA A 16 -16.22 -7.53 -4.37
C ALA A 16 -14.72 -7.83 -4.19
N ILE A 17 -13.93 -6.84 -3.75
CA ILE A 17 -12.50 -7.00 -3.44
C ILE A 17 -12.31 -7.83 -2.17
N MET A 18 -13.24 -7.71 -1.22
CA MET A 18 -13.16 -8.38 0.09
C MET A 18 -13.64 -9.84 0.13
N LEU A 19 -14.38 -10.36 -0.86
CA LEU A 19 -15.10 -11.64 -0.70
C LEU A 19 -14.65 -12.84 -1.56
N MET A 20 -14.00 -12.68 -2.72
CA MET A 20 -13.93 -13.81 -3.68
C MET A 20 -12.67 -13.84 -4.54
N GLY A 21 -11.71 -14.68 -4.19
CA GLY A 21 -10.82 -15.26 -5.21
C GLY A 21 -11.66 -15.98 -6.28
N SER A 22 -12.03 -15.30 -7.37
CA SER A 22 -12.54 -15.88 -8.63
C SER A 22 -12.69 -14.83 -9.77
N ASP A 23 -11.58 -14.59 -10.46
CA ASP A 23 -11.31 -14.45 -11.90
C ASP A 23 -12.12 -13.67 -12.96
N ASN A 24 -13.40 -13.26 -12.83
CA ASN A 24 -14.09 -12.77 -14.05
C ASN A 24 -14.68 -11.35 -14.05
N TYR A 25 -14.89 -10.69 -12.90
CA TYR A 25 -15.47 -9.33 -12.88
C TYR A 25 -14.45 -8.19 -12.76
N LEU A 26 -13.20 -8.51 -12.38
CA LEU A 26 -12.09 -7.55 -12.35
C LEU A 26 -11.22 -7.58 -13.60
N SER A 27 -11.46 -8.49 -14.55
CA SER A 27 -10.63 -8.62 -15.76
C SER A 27 -10.58 -7.35 -16.62
N SER A 28 -11.56 -6.46 -16.47
CA SER A 28 -11.63 -5.18 -17.17
C SER A 28 -10.93 -4.02 -16.45
N HIS A 29 -10.62 -4.16 -15.15
CA HIS A 29 -9.97 -3.11 -14.38
C HIS A 29 -8.45 -3.26 -14.45
N PRO A 30 -7.70 -2.18 -14.71
CA PRO A 30 -6.25 -2.25 -14.67
C PRO A 30 -5.80 -2.55 -13.24
N SER A 31 -4.99 -3.59 -13.06
CA SER A 31 -4.37 -3.91 -11.78
C SER A 31 -2.89 -3.56 -11.75
N LYS A 32 -2.36 -3.41 -10.53
CA LYS A 32 -0.94 -3.17 -10.29
C LYS A 32 -0.46 -3.95 -9.09
N VAL A 33 0.62 -4.71 -9.31
CA VAL A 33 1.29 -5.44 -8.23
C VAL A 33 1.96 -4.47 -7.26
N VAL A 34 1.57 -4.56 -5.99
CA VAL A 34 2.28 -3.96 -4.85
C VAL A 34 2.97 -5.12 -4.12
N ASN A 35 4.28 -5.22 -4.27
CA ASN A 35 5.06 -6.30 -3.67
C ASN A 35 5.37 -6.00 -2.20
N TRP A 36 4.41 -6.29 -1.33
CA TRP A 36 4.53 -6.09 0.11
C TRP A 36 5.69 -6.90 0.71
N TYR A 37 5.91 -8.13 0.25
CA TYR A 37 7.04 -8.96 0.71
C TYR A 37 8.39 -8.24 0.53
N MET A 38 8.61 -7.60 -0.62
CA MET A 38 9.83 -6.82 -0.90
C MET A 38 9.91 -5.57 -0.02
N LEU A 39 8.80 -4.86 0.15
CA LEU A 39 8.73 -3.65 0.99
C LEU A 39 9.04 -3.95 2.46
N ARG A 40 8.43 -5.01 3.00
CA ARG A 40 8.72 -5.52 4.34
C ARG A 40 10.19 -5.92 4.50
N SER A 41 10.72 -6.67 3.53
CA SER A 41 12.13 -7.09 3.54
C SER A 41 13.08 -5.90 3.52
N THR A 42 12.70 -4.81 2.83
CA THR A 42 13.45 -3.56 2.84
C THR A 42 13.48 -2.93 4.23
N LEU A 43 12.36 -2.85 4.94
CA LEU A 43 12.32 -2.33 6.31
C LEU A 43 13.22 -3.14 7.24
N LEU A 44 13.07 -4.48 7.23
CA LEU A 44 13.87 -5.41 8.04
C LEU A 44 15.38 -5.31 7.77
N SER A 45 15.76 -5.06 6.52
CA SER A 45 17.17 -4.93 6.15
C SER A 45 17.78 -3.60 6.62
N ASN A 46 17.00 -2.52 6.63
CA ASN A 46 17.49 -1.16 6.91
C ASN A 46 17.40 -0.76 8.38
N TYR A 47 16.53 -1.40 9.16
CA TYR A 47 16.26 -1.05 10.55
C TYR A 47 16.49 -2.28 11.44
N GLU A 48 17.56 -2.25 12.22
CA GLU A 48 17.96 -3.37 13.08
C GLU A 48 16.94 -3.63 14.19
N GLU A 49 16.31 -2.56 14.68
CA GLU A 49 15.24 -2.58 15.66
C GLU A 49 13.98 -3.32 15.19
N LEU A 50 13.80 -3.50 13.87
CA LEU A 50 12.68 -4.26 13.29
C LEU A 50 13.02 -5.73 13.03
N ARG A 51 14.29 -6.14 13.17
CA ARG A 51 14.71 -7.52 12.86
C ARG A 51 14.20 -8.48 13.94
N SER A 52 13.32 -9.41 13.56
CA SER A 52 13.15 -10.64 14.34
C SER A 52 14.30 -11.61 14.06
N VAL A 53 14.54 -12.54 14.99
CA VAL A 53 15.69 -13.47 14.99
C VAL A 53 15.76 -14.36 13.74
N ASP A 54 14.69 -14.46 12.96
CA ASP A 54 14.62 -15.35 11.81
C ASP A 54 14.44 -14.61 10.49
N THR A 55 15.54 -14.16 9.89
CA THR A 55 15.55 -13.55 8.56
C THR A 55 16.81 -13.92 7.77
N GLN A 56 16.95 -15.20 7.43
CA GLN A 56 17.75 -15.56 6.26
C GLN A 56 16.88 -15.52 5.01
N LEU A 57 16.93 -14.42 4.25
CA LEU A 57 16.72 -14.42 2.80
C LEU A 57 16.88 -13.00 2.22
N LEU A 58 17.38 -12.98 0.97
CA LEU A 58 17.23 -11.95 -0.07
C LEU A 58 18.43 -11.03 -0.41
N ARG A 59 19.04 -11.32 -1.57
CA ARG A 59 19.65 -10.35 -2.49
C ARG A 59 18.84 -10.39 -3.79
N PHE A 60 18.01 -9.39 -4.06
CA PHE A 60 17.16 -9.38 -5.27
C PHE A 60 17.10 -8.02 -5.99
N PRO A 61 16.95 -8.03 -7.34
CA PRO A 61 16.86 -6.84 -8.20
C PRO A 61 15.53 -6.07 -8.12
N GLU A 62 14.64 -6.40 -7.18
CA GLU A 62 13.27 -5.89 -7.05
C GLU A 62 13.16 -4.48 -6.43
N MET A 63 14.28 -3.89 -6.02
CA MET A 63 14.37 -2.52 -5.47
C MET A 63 14.14 -1.41 -6.51
N ALA A 64 13.84 -1.76 -7.76
CA ALA A 64 13.67 -0.79 -8.84
C ALA A 64 12.57 0.23 -8.52
N VAL A 65 11.45 -0.19 -7.93
CA VAL A 65 10.33 0.72 -7.62
C VAL A 65 10.68 1.71 -6.50
N LEU A 66 11.38 1.27 -5.46
CA LEU A 66 11.85 2.13 -4.37
C LEU A 66 12.92 3.10 -4.84
N ARG A 67 13.81 2.64 -5.73
CA ARG A 67 14.80 3.49 -6.39
C ARG A 67 14.12 4.54 -7.26
N ASP A 68 13.11 4.15 -8.03
CA ASP A 68 12.39 5.06 -8.91
C ASP A 68 11.59 6.10 -8.14
N TYR A 69 11.03 5.69 -7.00
CA TYR A 69 10.37 6.58 -6.06
C TYR A 69 11.36 7.56 -5.42
N SER A 70 12.55 7.12 -4.99
CA SER A 70 13.55 8.00 -4.36
C SER A 70 14.17 9.03 -5.31
N ILE A 71 14.14 8.76 -6.62
CA ILE A 71 14.66 9.66 -7.66
C ILE A 71 13.55 10.37 -8.46
N ARG A 72 12.30 10.29 -8.00
CA ARG A 72 11.15 10.95 -8.65
C ARG A 72 11.37 12.46 -8.74
N GLY A 73 10.83 13.09 -9.79
CA GLY A 73 10.90 14.54 -9.97
C GLY A 73 10.16 15.30 -8.87
N HIS A 74 10.50 16.58 -8.71
CA HIS A 74 9.93 17.47 -7.68
C HIS A 74 8.40 17.59 -7.78
N GLU A 75 7.84 17.45 -8.98
CA GLU A 75 6.40 17.46 -9.21
C GLU A 75 5.67 16.28 -8.56
N LEU A 76 6.40 15.23 -8.16
CA LEU A 76 5.90 14.07 -7.44
C LEU A 76 6.39 14.01 -5.99
N GLU A 77 7.03 15.06 -5.46
CA GLU A 77 7.63 15.00 -4.12
C GLU A 77 6.60 14.70 -3.03
N GLY A 78 5.39 15.26 -3.16
CA GLY A 78 4.28 15.04 -2.22
C GLY A 78 3.46 13.77 -2.42
N ILE A 79 3.75 12.93 -3.42
CA ILE A 79 3.05 11.65 -3.59
C ILE A 79 3.64 10.61 -2.63
N ASN A 80 2.80 9.79 -2.02
CA ASN A 80 3.25 8.64 -1.24
C ASN A 80 3.61 7.44 -2.13
N LEU A 81 4.29 6.43 -1.56
CA LEU A 81 4.76 5.28 -2.32
C LEU A 81 3.60 4.45 -2.91
N PHE A 82 2.53 4.27 -2.13
CA PHE A 82 1.37 3.50 -2.58
C PHE A 82 0.74 4.12 -3.83
N ASP A 83 0.47 5.42 -3.79
CA ASP A 83 -0.07 6.18 -4.92
C ASP A 83 0.93 6.31 -6.07
N PHE A 84 2.23 6.35 -5.79
CA PHE A 84 3.24 6.30 -6.85
C PHE A 84 3.17 5.00 -7.64
N ILE A 85 3.01 3.85 -6.97
CA ILE A 85 2.94 2.54 -7.61
C ILE A 85 1.69 2.43 -8.48
N LEU A 86 0.54 2.85 -7.95
CA LEU A 86 -0.74 2.74 -8.64
C LEU A 86 -0.89 3.79 -9.74
N ASN A 87 -0.71 5.06 -9.39
CA ASN A 87 -1.13 6.18 -10.22
C ASN A 87 -0.07 6.65 -11.22
N THR A 88 1.11 6.03 -11.24
CA THR A 88 2.16 6.40 -12.19
C THR A 88 2.74 5.19 -12.92
N TYR A 89 3.36 5.41 -14.07
CA TYR A 89 4.13 4.38 -14.77
C TYR A 89 5.34 4.97 -15.47
N GLU A 90 6.39 4.18 -15.66
CA GLU A 90 7.57 4.64 -16.40
C GLU A 90 7.31 4.66 -17.90
N ALA A 91 7.64 5.77 -18.56
CA ALA A 91 7.61 5.88 -20.02
C ALA A 91 8.76 6.76 -20.53
N GLY A 92 9.04 6.66 -21.82
CA GLY A 92 9.88 7.64 -22.52
C GLY A 92 9.06 8.85 -22.95
N ARG A 93 9.68 10.03 -23.04
CA ARG A 93 9.01 11.30 -23.38
C ARG A 93 8.14 11.22 -24.64
N ASN A 94 8.63 10.54 -25.67
CA ASN A 94 7.94 10.43 -26.97
C ASN A 94 6.74 9.47 -26.97
N LYS A 95 6.49 8.73 -25.88
CA LYS A 95 5.37 7.79 -25.76
C LYS A 95 4.17 8.39 -25.00
N SER A 96 4.31 9.58 -24.43
CA SER A 96 3.24 10.28 -23.71
C SER A 96 2.37 11.11 -24.66
N ASN A 97 1.70 10.45 -25.63
CA ASN A 97 0.84 11.13 -26.62
C ASN A 97 -0.61 11.30 -26.16
N SER A 98 -0.93 11.01 -24.89
CA SER A 98 -2.28 11.22 -24.37
C SER A 98 -2.42 12.66 -23.88
N THR A 99 -3.49 13.33 -24.28
CA THR A 99 -3.75 14.76 -23.99
C THR A 99 -4.02 15.05 -22.51
N ASN A 100 -4.18 14.03 -21.66
CA ASN A 100 -4.55 14.16 -20.26
C ASN A 100 -3.53 13.57 -19.28
N THR A 101 -2.33 13.22 -19.73
CA THR A 101 -1.28 12.66 -18.87
C THR A 101 -0.20 13.69 -18.57
N VAL A 102 0.27 13.74 -17.33
CA VAL A 102 1.41 14.58 -16.93
C VAL A 102 2.68 13.73 -16.97
N PHE A 103 3.66 14.14 -17.77
CA PHE A 103 4.99 13.51 -17.80
C PHE A 103 5.92 14.25 -16.84
N VAL A 104 6.45 13.54 -15.86
CA VAL A 104 7.39 14.04 -14.85
C VAL A 104 8.75 13.39 -15.07
N HIS A 105 9.78 14.22 -15.25
CA HIS A 105 11.15 13.73 -15.37
C HIS A 105 11.67 13.21 -14.02
N TYR A 106 12.52 12.18 -14.03
CA TYR A 106 13.32 11.85 -12.85
C TYR A 106 14.34 12.95 -12.57
N LEU A 107 14.86 13.01 -11.35
CA LEU A 107 15.89 13.97 -10.97
C LEU A 107 17.12 13.89 -11.90
N PRO A 108 17.80 15.02 -12.15
CA PRO A 108 18.99 15.05 -12.98
C PRO A 108 20.12 14.20 -12.38
N GLY A 109 20.99 13.63 -13.23
CA GLY A 109 22.13 12.81 -12.78
C GLY A 109 21.80 11.36 -12.39
N THR A 110 20.55 10.92 -12.52
CA THR A 110 20.09 9.58 -12.11
C THR A 110 20.26 8.49 -13.16
N GLY A 111 20.84 8.82 -14.32
CA GLY A 111 20.98 7.90 -15.47
C GLY A 111 19.67 7.61 -16.23
N LYS A 112 18.56 8.24 -15.84
CA LYS A 112 17.22 8.07 -16.47
C LYS A 112 16.77 9.26 -17.32
N GLY A 113 17.69 10.04 -17.91
CA GLY A 113 17.37 11.31 -18.60
C GLY A 113 16.36 11.20 -19.76
N THR A 114 16.21 10.03 -20.38
CA THR A 114 15.24 9.79 -21.48
C THR A 114 13.90 9.21 -21.00
N LYS A 115 13.81 8.86 -19.71
CA LYS A 115 12.65 8.25 -19.08
C LYS A 115 12.06 9.18 -18.01
N GLY A 116 10.83 8.93 -17.64
CA GLY A 116 10.14 9.65 -16.58
C GLY A 116 8.92 8.87 -16.11
N ARG A 117 8.20 9.45 -15.16
CA ARG A 117 6.90 8.95 -14.69
C ARG A 117 5.79 9.66 -15.43
N VAL A 118 4.85 8.89 -15.93
CA VAL A 118 3.58 9.42 -16.43
C VAL A 118 2.54 9.26 -15.34
N VAL A 119 1.95 10.37 -14.92
CA VAL A 119 0.80 10.38 -14.01
C VAL A 119 -0.45 10.02 -14.79
N ARG A 120 -1.15 9.01 -14.30
CA ARG A 120 -2.38 8.52 -14.91
C ARG A 120 -3.51 9.52 -14.66
N PRO A 121 -4.43 9.70 -15.61
CA PRO A 121 -5.65 10.46 -15.35
C PRO A 121 -6.48 9.75 -14.28
N SER A 122 -7.09 10.51 -13.37
CA SER A 122 -7.95 10.03 -12.27
C SER A 122 -9.22 9.26 -12.69
N ARG A 123 -9.39 8.90 -13.97
CA ARG A 123 -10.62 8.31 -14.51
C ARG A 123 -10.70 6.79 -14.41
N GLN A 124 -9.66 6.14 -13.90
CA GLN A 124 -9.62 4.69 -13.73
C GLN A 124 -9.00 4.38 -12.38
N GLU A 125 -9.80 3.77 -11.51
CA GLU A 125 -9.28 3.16 -10.29
C GLU A 125 -8.43 1.94 -10.66
N ILE A 126 -7.30 1.81 -9.98
CA ILE A 126 -6.35 0.72 -10.19
C ILE A 126 -6.41 -0.16 -8.97
N VAL A 127 -6.69 -1.44 -9.20
CA VAL A 127 -6.78 -2.43 -8.13
C VAL A 127 -5.35 -2.83 -7.72
N PRO A 128 -4.96 -2.64 -6.44
CA PRO A 128 -3.68 -3.11 -5.95
C PRO A 128 -3.71 -4.64 -5.81
N GLU A 129 -2.81 -5.33 -6.50
CA GLU A 129 -2.55 -6.75 -6.31
C GLU A 129 -1.42 -6.93 -5.29
N MET A 130 -1.77 -7.29 -4.06
CA MET A 130 -0.81 -7.41 -2.97
C MET A 130 -0.04 -8.73 -3.06
N LEU A 131 1.23 -8.68 -3.49
CA LEU A 131 2.11 -9.84 -3.50
C LEU A 131 2.85 -9.95 -2.15
N GLY A 132 2.71 -11.09 -1.48
CA GLY A 132 3.30 -11.33 -0.17
C GLY A 132 2.40 -11.05 1.02
N GLY A 133 1.08 -10.98 0.79
CA GLY A 133 0.08 -10.64 1.80
C GLY A 133 -0.13 -9.13 1.94
N TRP A 134 -1.09 -8.76 2.78
CA TRP A 134 -1.35 -7.36 3.12
C TRP A 134 -0.34 -6.84 4.17
N PRO A 135 -0.12 -5.51 4.23
CA PRO A 135 0.61 -4.88 5.32
C PRO A 135 -0.03 -5.20 6.67
N PRO A 136 0.74 -5.29 7.76
CA PRO A 136 0.19 -5.59 9.07
C PRO A 136 -0.96 -4.65 9.43
N ALA A 137 -1.98 -5.19 10.11
CA ALA A 137 -3.00 -4.39 10.79
C ALA A 137 -2.56 -4.08 12.22
N LEU A 138 -3.13 -3.05 12.82
CA LEU A 138 -2.77 -2.61 14.17
C LEU A 138 -3.12 -3.69 15.21
N ASP A 139 -4.27 -4.31 15.04
CA ASP A 139 -4.81 -5.29 15.99
C ASP A 139 -4.22 -6.71 15.81
N SER A 140 -3.68 -7.02 14.63
CA SER A 140 -3.12 -8.34 14.30
C SER A 140 -1.60 -8.39 14.35
N CYS A 141 -0.92 -7.25 14.53
CA CYS A 141 0.54 -7.21 14.55
C CYS A 141 1.09 -7.39 15.97
N GLU A 142 1.87 -8.45 16.17
CA GLU A 142 2.67 -8.65 17.39
C GLU A 142 3.71 -7.52 17.60
N ASP A 143 4.09 -6.83 16.52
CA ASP A 143 5.09 -5.76 16.52
C ASP A 143 4.51 -4.43 16.01
N ARG A 144 4.11 -3.59 16.96
CA ARG A 144 3.58 -2.25 16.68
C ARG A 144 4.55 -1.37 15.89
N GLU A 145 5.86 -1.48 16.10
CA GLU A 145 6.84 -0.68 15.34
C GLU A 145 6.87 -1.12 13.87
N MET A 146 6.67 -2.42 13.58
CA MET A 146 6.51 -2.91 12.21
C MET A 146 5.27 -2.31 11.55
N TYR A 147 4.14 -2.25 12.25
CA TYR A 147 2.93 -1.59 11.74
C TYR A 147 3.19 -0.11 11.39
N GLU A 148 3.74 0.64 12.33
CA GLU A 148 4.00 2.08 12.17
C GLU A 148 5.00 2.33 11.03
N ALA A 149 6.09 1.55 10.96
CA ALA A 149 7.06 1.61 9.87
C ALA A 149 6.44 1.27 8.51
N SER A 150 5.52 0.31 8.48
CA SER A 150 4.80 -0.10 7.27
C SER A 150 3.90 1.02 6.73
N MET A 151 3.13 1.65 7.61
CA MET A 151 2.24 2.76 7.24
C MET A 151 3.04 3.98 6.79
N LEU A 152 4.15 4.30 7.48
CA LEU A 152 5.05 5.38 7.07
C LEU A 152 5.68 5.08 5.69
N LEU A 153 6.14 3.86 5.45
CA LEU A 153 6.74 3.48 4.17
C LEU A 153 5.78 3.67 3.00
N LEU A 154 4.52 3.26 3.17
CA LEU A 154 3.51 3.28 2.11
C LEU A 154 2.90 4.65 1.90
N PHE A 155 2.60 5.37 3.00
CA PHE A 155 1.70 6.51 2.98
C PHE A 155 2.32 7.85 3.35
N ASN A 156 3.47 7.87 4.02
CA ASN A 156 4.21 9.11 4.23
C ASN A 156 5.09 9.40 3.00
N PRO A 157 5.06 10.61 2.40
CA PRO A 157 6.02 10.97 1.36
C PRO A 157 7.45 10.99 1.91
N TRP A 158 8.39 10.32 1.24
CA TRP A 158 9.80 10.26 1.62
C TRP A 158 10.68 10.22 0.38
N GLN A 159 11.88 10.77 0.43
CA GLN A 159 12.86 10.66 -0.66
C GLN A 159 13.94 9.64 -0.32
N ASN A 160 14.37 9.59 0.94
CA ASN A 160 15.30 8.59 1.46
C ASN A 160 14.61 7.71 2.50
N LEU A 161 14.88 6.40 2.47
CA LEU A 161 14.34 5.49 3.50
C LEU A 161 14.71 5.94 4.92
N LYS A 162 15.86 6.58 5.13
CA LYS A 162 16.28 7.13 6.44
C LYS A 162 15.37 8.24 6.96
N GLU A 163 14.60 8.89 6.10
CA GLU A 163 13.66 9.95 6.47
C GLU A 163 12.36 9.40 7.05
N LEU A 164 12.12 8.07 7.01
CA LEU A 164 10.89 7.48 7.57
C LEU A 164 10.70 7.80 9.04
N LYS A 165 11.78 7.87 9.82
CA LYS A 165 11.72 8.29 11.23
C LYS A 165 11.64 9.80 11.41
N ASN A 166 11.85 10.60 10.36
CA ASN A 166 11.83 12.06 10.42
C ASN A 166 12.68 12.66 11.58
N GLY A 167 13.81 12.04 11.89
CA GLY A 167 14.68 12.45 13.02
C GLY A 167 14.21 11.99 14.41
N HIS A 168 13.07 11.31 14.53
CA HIS A 168 12.61 10.68 15.76
C HIS A 168 13.42 9.43 16.11
N ASN A 169 13.34 9.04 17.39
CA ASN A 169 14.03 7.85 17.88
C ASN A 169 13.25 6.54 17.65
N SER A 170 11.96 6.60 17.32
CA SER A 170 11.11 5.43 17.07
C SER A 170 10.11 5.68 15.94
N PHE A 171 9.58 4.61 15.33
CA PHE A 171 8.57 4.75 14.29
C PHE A 171 7.26 5.27 14.86
N GLY A 172 6.88 4.90 16.08
CA GLY A 172 5.62 5.37 16.68
C GLY A 172 5.54 6.87 16.87
N LYS A 173 6.65 7.55 17.18
CA LYS A 173 6.64 9.02 17.24
C LYS A 173 6.51 9.67 15.87
N ALA A 174 7.22 9.13 14.87
CA ALA A 174 7.10 9.60 13.50
C ALA A 174 5.70 9.36 12.94
N PHE A 175 5.09 8.21 13.28
CA PHE A 175 3.74 7.86 12.89
C PHE A 175 2.71 8.77 13.57
N ALA A 176 2.84 9.05 14.87
CA ALA A 176 1.94 9.98 15.56
C ALA A 176 1.99 11.40 14.97
N GLU A 177 3.16 11.88 14.55
CA GLU A 177 3.29 13.15 13.82
C GLU A 177 2.59 13.07 12.46
N PHE A 178 2.83 11.99 11.71
CA PHE A 178 2.19 11.75 10.42
C PHE A 178 0.66 11.66 10.52
N GLU A 179 0.11 10.96 11.51
CA GLU A 179 -1.33 10.87 11.77
C GLU A 179 -1.98 12.25 11.98
N GLY A 180 -1.26 13.17 12.62
CA GLY A 180 -1.72 14.55 12.84
C GLY A 180 -1.87 15.38 11.57
N ILE A 181 -1.16 15.02 10.49
CA ILE A 181 -1.18 15.73 9.20
C ILE A 181 -1.79 14.90 8.05
N MET A 182 -2.16 13.64 8.33
CA MET A 182 -2.66 12.68 7.35
C MET A 182 -4.00 13.12 6.74
N SER A 183 -4.09 13.07 5.41
CA SER A 183 -5.32 13.35 4.68
C SER A 183 -6.41 12.31 4.95
N SER A 184 -7.67 12.68 4.72
CA SER A 184 -8.80 11.73 4.85
C SER A 184 -8.68 10.55 3.91
N GLU A 185 -8.18 10.76 2.68
CA GLU A 185 -7.99 9.72 1.68
C GLU A 185 -6.96 8.67 2.14
N VAL A 186 -5.85 9.10 2.73
CA VAL A 186 -4.84 8.19 3.26
C VAL A 186 -5.39 7.42 4.46
N ARG A 187 -6.14 8.10 5.35
CA ARG A 187 -6.78 7.46 6.49
C ARG A 187 -7.73 6.36 6.06
N GLU A 188 -8.58 6.64 5.07
CA GLU A 188 -9.49 5.66 4.47
C GLU A 188 -8.75 4.44 3.89
N LYS A 189 -7.61 4.65 3.22
CA LYS A 189 -6.75 3.53 2.74
C LYS A 189 -6.22 2.67 3.89
N ILE A 190 -5.79 3.29 5.00
CA ILE A 190 -5.32 2.56 6.19
C ILE A 190 -6.48 1.80 6.83
N ASP A 191 -7.65 2.43 6.97
CA ASP A 191 -8.85 1.80 7.52
C ASP A 191 -9.26 0.57 6.69
N HIS A 192 -9.17 0.63 5.36
CA HIS A 192 -9.42 -0.53 4.51
C HIS A 192 -8.44 -1.69 4.75
N ILE A 193 -7.18 -1.40 5.06
CA ILE A 193 -6.21 -2.43 5.46
C ILE A 193 -6.66 -3.06 6.79
N GLN A 194 -7.10 -2.27 7.77
CA GLN A 194 -7.59 -2.81 9.04
C GLN A 194 -8.82 -3.70 8.84
N SER A 195 -9.82 -3.23 8.09
CA SER A 195 -11.05 -3.97 7.84
C SER A 195 -10.83 -5.29 7.08
N TYR A 196 -9.78 -5.40 6.26
CA TYR A 196 -9.40 -6.66 5.63
C TYR A 196 -9.12 -7.75 6.69
N TYR A 197 -8.36 -7.42 7.74
CA TYR A 197 -8.03 -8.38 8.79
C TYR A 197 -9.19 -8.68 9.74
N GLU A 198 -10.07 -7.70 10.00
CA GLU A 198 -11.31 -7.96 10.74
C GLU A 198 -12.18 -9.01 10.01
N CYS A 199 -12.24 -8.92 8.68
CA CYS A 199 -12.98 -9.87 7.85
C CYS A 199 -12.28 -11.24 7.76
N GLU A 200 -10.95 -11.26 7.63
CA GLU A 200 -10.17 -12.50 7.61
C GLU A 200 -10.26 -13.24 8.95
N GLY A 201 -10.12 -12.55 10.08
CA GLY A 201 -10.27 -13.10 11.42
C GLY A 201 -11.67 -13.65 11.68
N GLY A 202 -12.71 -12.91 11.28
CA GLY A 202 -14.11 -13.37 11.40
C GLY A 202 -14.45 -14.58 10.53
N ASN A 203 -13.77 -14.78 9.40
CA ASN A 203 -13.92 -16.00 8.58
C ASN A 203 -13.24 -17.20 9.22
N GLN A 204 -12.11 -17.01 9.90
CA GLN A 204 -11.40 -18.07 10.63
C GLN A 204 -12.25 -18.61 11.80
N GLU A 205 -12.90 -17.72 12.57
CA GLU A 205 -13.78 -18.11 13.69
C GLU A 205 -15.04 -18.85 13.23
N ARG A 206 -15.66 -18.43 12.11
CA ARG A 206 -16.85 -19.12 11.57
C ARG A 206 -16.57 -20.52 11.03
N ILE A 207 -15.37 -20.78 10.53
CA ILE A 207 -14.94 -22.12 10.10
C ILE A 207 -14.77 -23.05 11.32
N ILE A 208 -14.33 -22.51 12.46
CA ILE A 208 -14.16 -23.27 13.70
C ILE A 208 -15.53 -23.62 14.31
N ASP A 209 -16.47 -22.67 14.33
CA ASP A 209 -17.83 -22.91 14.84
C ASP A 209 -18.65 -23.85 13.93
N GLY A 210 -18.40 -23.83 12.62
CA GLY A 210 -19.07 -24.70 11.65
C GLY A 210 -18.64 -26.17 11.66
N ASN A 211 -17.53 -26.51 12.32
CA ASN A 211 -17.00 -27.88 12.42
C ASN A 211 -17.33 -28.59 13.75
N SER A 212 -18.04 -27.94 14.68
CA SER A 212 -18.41 -28.59 15.96
C SER A 212 -19.70 -29.45 15.91
N PHE A 213 -20.33 -29.61 14.74
CA PHE A 213 -21.62 -30.31 14.62
C PHE A 213 -21.52 -31.79 14.18
N TYR A 214 -20.32 -32.41 14.16
CA TYR A 214 -20.14 -33.81 13.77
C TYR A 214 -19.41 -34.70 14.80
N ASP A 215 -19.37 -34.32 16.08
CA ASP A 215 -18.74 -35.14 17.15
C ASP A 215 -19.71 -35.67 18.23
N GLU A 216 -21.02 -35.69 17.96
CA GLU A 216 -21.97 -36.49 18.74
C GLU A 216 -22.91 -37.26 17.81
N LEU A 217 -22.49 -38.48 17.42
CA LEU A 217 -23.38 -39.64 17.14
C LEU A 217 -22.58 -40.95 17.11
#